data_AF-A0A7C1IEM7-F1
#
_entry.id   AF-A0A7C1IEM7-F1
#
_cell.length_a   1.000
_cell.length_b   1.000
_cell.length_c   1.000
_cell.angle_alpha   90.00
_cell.angle_beta   90.00
_cell.angle_gamma   90.00
#
_symmetry.space_group_name_H-M   'P 1'
#
loop_
_entity.id
_entity.type
_entity.pdbx_description
1 polymer ?
#
loop_
_entity_poly.entity_id
_entity_poly.type
_entity_poly.pdbx_seq_one_letter_code
_entity_poly.pdbx_strand_id
1 'polypeptide(L)'
;MMKKTCKSAMALLLFCACSVFGASVILNEYNIEWSHTGTVNNVKVEFSHDNGKTWMPVYPPNTGNAGVYSWQVPLLDSDDCLVRISNAADLLVFDISDAVFSVYQCDLEGDVTGDCRVNLDDFVLLASSWLECANPYDIGCW
;
A
#
# COMPACT_ATOMS: atom_id res chain seq x y z
N MET A 1 -8.55 -13.65 -26.62
CA MET A 1 -7.17 -13.83 -26.13
C MET A 1 -6.73 -12.50 -25.57
N MET A 2 -6.47 -12.41 -24.27
CA MET A 2 -5.78 -11.24 -23.73
C MET A 2 -4.36 -11.23 -24.34
N LYS A 3 -4.01 -10.19 -25.10
CA LYS A 3 -2.62 -9.91 -25.46
C LYS A 3 -1.81 -9.83 -24.18
N LYS A 4 -0.67 -10.56 -24.17
CA LYS A 4 0.37 -10.64 -23.14
C LYS A 4 1.10 -9.31 -22.93
N THR A 5 0.35 -8.25 -22.66
CA THR A 5 0.90 -6.94 -22.35
C THR A 5 -0.05 -6.29 -21.36
N CYS A 6 -0.19 -6.85 -20.16
CA CYS A 6 -0.38 -6.00 -19.01
C CYS A 6 0.96 -5.29 -18.82
N LYS A 7 1.10 -4.11 -19.43
CA LYS A 7 2.13 -3.17 -18.98
C LYS A 7 1.70 -2.81 -17.57
N SER A 8 2.21 -3.53 -16.57
CA SER A 8 2.07 -3.11 -15.19
C SER A 8 2.86 -1.81 -15.11
N ALA A 9 2.17 -0.68 -15.20
CA ALA A 9 2.76 0.63 -14.97
C ALA A 9 3.03 0.78 -13.47
N MET A 10 3.79 -0.14 -12.88
CA MET A 10 4.25 -0.04 -11.51
C MET A 10 5.57 0.70 -11.56
N ALA A 11 5.46 2.02 -11.73
CA ALA A 11 6.57 2.93 -11.59
C ALA A 11 7.05 2.86 -10.14
N LEU A 12 8.16 2.14 -9.96
CA LEU A 12 9.20 2.31 -8.95
C LEU A 12 8.86 3.35 -7.87
N LEU A 13 8.16 2.95 -6.82
CA LEU A 13 7.99 3.77 -5.63
C LEU A 13 8.16 2.88 -4.41
N LEU A 14 9.04 3.31 -3.50
CA LEU A 14 9.08 2.82 -2.14
C LEU A 14 7.66 2.98 -1.56
N PHE A 15 6.96 1.88 -1.35
CA PHE A 15 5.59 1.91 -0.85
C PHE A 15 5.63 1.87 0.67
N CYS A 16 5.45 3.03 1.29
CA CYS A 16 5.16 3.10 2.71
C CYS A 16 3.64 2.95 2.90
N ALA A 17 3.19 2.15 3.86
CA ALA A 17 1.79 1.75 4.02
C ALA A 17 0.95 2.45 5.13
N CYS A 18 1.37 3.56 5.75
CA CYS A 18 0.58 4.12 6.86
C CYS A 18 0.79 5.63 7.04
N SER A 19 -0.29 6.42 7.06
CA SER A 19 -0.27 7.72 7.75
C SER A 19 -1.14 7.65 9.00
N VAL A 20 -0.65 8.17 10.12
CA VAL A 20 -1.39 8.19 11.40
C VAL A 20 -1.35 9.58 12.03
N PHE A 21 -2.53 10.21 12.12
CA PHE A 21 -2.79 11.21 13.15
C PHE A 21 -4.17 10.94 13.76
N GLY A 22 -4.19 10.51 15.03
CA GLY A 22 -5.42 10.36 15.83
C GLY A 22 -6.44 9.35 15.31
N ALA A 23 -6.30 8.07 15.69
CA ALA A 23 -7.34 7.04 15.55
C ALA A 23 -7.93 6.83 14.13
N SER A 24 -7.07 6.66 13.13
CA SER A 24 -7.36 5.83 11.94
C SER A 24 -6.05 5.52 11.25
N VAL A 25 -5.79 4.23 11.02
CA VAL A 25 -4.71 3.79 10.13
C VAL A 25 -5.15 4.14 8.71
N ILE A 26 -4.61 5.22 8.15
CA ILE A 26 -4.85 5.54 6.73
C ILE A 26 -3.83 4.71 5.94
N LEU A 27 -4.30 3.60 5.39
CA LEU A 27 -3.52 2.80 4.44
C LEU A 27 -3.35 3.63 3.16
N ASN A 28 -2.13 3.66 2.61
CA ASN A 28 -1.92 4.30 1.32
C ASN A 28 -2.68 3.51 0.24
N GLU A 29 -3.53 4.23 -0.51
CA GLU A 29 -4.26 3.69 -1.64
C GLU A 29 -3.41 3.82 -2.92
N TYR A 30 -3.26 2.71 -3.63
CA TYR A 30 -2.51 2.67 -4.88
C TYR A 30 -3.36 2.10 -6.01
N ASN A 31 -3.24 2.69 -7.18
CA ASN A 31 -3.95 2.21 -8.35
C ASN A 31 -3.14 1.11 -9.04
N ILE A 32 -3.74 -0.07 -9.14
CA ILE A 32 -3.27 -1.16 -10.00
C ILE A 32 -3.97 -0.97 -11.35
N GLU A 33 -3.20 -0.74 -12.40
CA GLU A 33 -3.71 -0.52 -13.75
C GLU A 33 -3.38 -1.70 -14.67
N TRP A 34 -4.31 -2.04 -15.56
CA TRP A 34 -4.11 -3.07 -16.57
C TRP A 34 -4.82 -2.77 -17.88
N SER A 35 -4.33 -3.40 -18.95
CA SER A 35 -5.01 -3.42 -20.25
C SER A 35 -5.38 -4.84 -20.62
N HIS A 36 -6.54 -5.02 -21.26
CA HIS A 36 -7.02 -6.33 -21.69
C HIS A 36 -7.56 -6.26 -23.13
N THR A 37 -7.73 -7.42 -23.74
CA THR A 37 -8.34 -7.55 -25.07
C THR A 37 -9.35 -8.69 -25.08
N GLY A 38 -10.47 -8.48 -25.78
CA GLY A 38 -11.63 -9.38 -25.74
C GLY A 38 -12.59 -9.06 -24.57
N THR A 39 -13.61 -9.91 -24.39
CA THR A 39 -14.63 -9.69 -23.37
C THR A 39 -14.20 -10.32 -22.05
N VAL A 40 -13.94 -9.48 -21.05
CA VAL A 40 -13.60 -9.88 -19.68
C VAL A 40 -14.46 -9.01 -18.77
N ASN A 41 -15.44 -9.63 -18.10
CA ASN A 41 -16.42 -8.88 -17.31
C ASN A 41 -15.86 -8.51 -15.93
N ASN A 42 -15.19 -9.47 -15.29
CA ASN A 42 -14.69 -9.36 -13.94
C ASN A 42 -13.24 -9.83 -13.88
N VAL A 43 -12.46 -9.17 -13.03
CA VAL A 43 -11.07 -9.55 -12.75
C VAL A 43 -10.91 -9.92 -11.28
N LYS A 44 -9.99 -10.84 -11.03
CA LYS A 44 -9.53 -11.18 -9.69
C LYS A 44 -8.12 -10.64 -9.54
N VAL A 45 -7.94 -9.76 -8.56
CA VAL A 45 -6.64 -9.20 -8.18
C VAL A 45 -6.10 -9.98 -6.98
N GLU A 46 -4.86 -10.41 -7.07
CA GLU A 46 -4.16 -11.17 -6.05
C GLU A 46 -2.78 -10.56 -5.81
N PHE A 47 -2.29 -10.70 -4.59
CA PHE A 47 -1.03 -10.17 -4.13
C PHE A 47 -0.18 -11.31 -3.57
N SER A 48 1.12 -11.26 -3.80
CA SER A 48 2.11 -12.16 -3.23
C SER A 48 3.16 -11.33 -2.51
N HIS A 49 3.64 -11.81 -1.36
CA HIS A 49 4.72 -11.20 -0.59
C HIS A 49 5.96 -12.11 -0.51
N ASP A 50 6.01 -13.14 -1.35
CA ASP A 50 7.01 -14.22 -1.29
C ASP A 50 7.48 -14.68 -2.69
N ASN A 51 7.55 -13.73 -3.62
CA ASN A 51 7.97 -13.93 -5.01
C ASN A 51 7.11 -14.98 -5.75
N GLY A 52 5.79 -14.92 -5.54
CA GLY A 52 4.80 -15.72 -6.25
C GLY A 52 4.60 -17.15 -5.75
N LYS A 53 5.18 -17.51 -4.59
CA LYS A 53 4.98 -18.86 -3.99
C LYS A 53 3.59 -18.98 -3.39
N THR A 54 3.08 -17.92 -2.76
CA THR A 54 1.72 -17.82 -2.24
C THR A 54 1.03 -16.58 -2.79
N TRP A 55 -0.29 -16.68 -2.95
CA TRP A 55 -1.13 -15.63 -3.52
C TRP A 55 -2.34 -15.41 -2.62
N MET A 56 -2.50 -14.18 -2.15
CA MET A 56 -3.59 -13.72 -1.30
C MET A 56 -4.56 -12.87 -2.13
N PRO A 57 -5.88 -13.05 -1.99
CA PRO A 57 -6.85 -12.23 -2.69
C PRO A 57 -6.85 -10.79 -2.15
N VAL A 58 -6.95 -9.81 -3.04
CA VAL A 58 -7.18 -8.41 -2.68
C VAL A 58 -8.68 -8.15 -2.60
N TYR A 59 -9.14 -7.43 -1.57
CA TYR A 59 -10.55 -7.15 -1.32
C TYR A 59 -10.93 -5.71 -1.72
N PRO A 60 -12.09 -5.50 -2.35
CA PRO A 60 -13.09 -6.51 -2.72
C PRO A 60 -12.66 -7.39 -3.91
N PRO A 61 -12.98 -8.70 -3.90
CA PRO A 61 -12.66 -9.61 -4.99
C PRO A 61 -13.64 -9.46 -6.16
N ASN A 62 -13.25 -9.93 -7.35
CA ASN A 62 -14.10 -9.99 -8.55
C ASN A 62 -14.67 -8.63 -8.99
N THR A 63 -13.84 -7.61 -8.98
CA THR A 63 -14.23 -6.27 -9.42
C THR A 63 -14.53 -6.23 -10.91
N GLY A 64 -15.42 -5.30 -11.28
CA GLY A 64 -15.68 -5.02 -12.69
C GLY A 64 -14.38 -4.63 -13.39
N ASN A 65 -14.24 -5.05 -14.64
CA ASN A 65 -13.05 -4.79 -15.44
C ASN A 65 -13.00 -3.34 -15.93
N ALA A 66 -12.70 -2.41 -15.01
CA ALA A 66 -12.57 -0.97 -15.28
C ALA A 66 -11.19 -0.57 -15.79
N GLY A 67 -10.22 -1.50 -15.83
CA GLY A 67 -8.81 -1.23 -16.17
C GLY A 67 -8.00 -0.60 -15.03
N VAL A 68 -8.63 -0.31 -13.90
CA VAL A 68 -7.99 0.23 -12.69
C VAL A 68 -8.63 -0.36 -11.43
N TYR A 69 -7.82 -0.56 -10.39
CA TYR A 69 -8.24 -1.04 -9.08
C TYR A 69 -7.52 -0.25 -7.99
N SER A 70 -8.28 0.39 -7.08
CA SER A 70 -7.69 1.02 -5.89
C SER A 70 -7.38 -0.06 -4.85
N TRP A 71 -6.09 -0.22 -4.56
CA TRP A 71 -5.54 -1.21 -3.65
C TRP A 71 -5.07 -0.55 -2.36
N GLN A 72 -5.65 -1.01 -1.24
CA GLN A 72 -5.12 -0.73 0.09
C GLN A 72 -3.99 -1.71 0.40
N VAL A 73 -2.78 -1.18 0.51
CA VAL A 73 -1.58 -1.98 0.76
C VAL A 73 -1.65 -2.59 2.17
N PRO A 74 -1.46 -3.92 2.32
CA PRO A 74 -1.44 -4.56 3.62
C PRO A 74 -0.28 -4.04 4.48
N LEU A 75 -0.49 -4.04 5.81
CA LEU A 75 0.54 -3.78 6.80
C LEU A 75 1.49 -4.98 6.92
N LEU A 76 2.47 -5.07 6.03
CA LEU A 76 3.56 -6.06 6.07
C LEU A 76 4.84 -5.51 5.46
N ASP A 77 5.96 -6.13 5.80
CA ASP A 77 7.27 -5.85 5.20
C ASP A 77 7.68 -6.99 4.26
N SER A 78 7.99 -6.68 3.00
CA SER A 78 8.58 -7.63 2.06
C SER A 78 9.24 -6.91 0.88
N ASP A 79 10.39 -7.43 0.45
CA ASP A 79 11.08 -7.02 -0.78
C ASP A 79 10.68 -7.82 -2.02
N ASP A 80 9.87 -8.85 -1.82
CA ASP A 80 9.55 -9.89 -2.79
C ASP A 80 8.08 -9.84 -3.21
N CYS A 81 7.50 -8.64 -3.31
CA CYS A 81 6.09 -8.48 -3.62
C CYS A 81 5.80 -8.55 -5.13
N LEU A 82 4.68 -9.18 -5.47
CA LEU A 82 4.13 -9.27 -6.82
C LEU A 82 2.61 -9.09 -6.79
N VAL A 83 2.06 -8.57 -7.88
CA VAL A 83 0.61 -8.50 -8.11
C VAL A 83 0.26 -9.37 -9.30
N ARG A 84 -0.85 -10.12 -9.20
CA ARG A 84 -1.43 -10.90 -10.28
C ARG A 84 -2.86 -10.47 -10.54
N ILE A 85 -3.21 -10.34 -11.80
CA ILE A 85 -4.58 -10.06 -12.25
C ILE A 85 -5.01 -11.22 -13.13
N SER A 86 -6.15 -11.82 -12.82
CA SER A 86 -6.72 -12.94 -13.57
C SER A 86 -8.16 -12.66 -13.97
N ASN A 87 -8.63 -13.30 -15.04
CA ASN A 87 -10.05 -13.30 -15.37
C ASN A 87 -10.81 -14.11 -14.33
N ALA A 88 -11.84 -13.52 -13.71
CA ALA A 88 -12.61 -14.18 -12.66
C ALA A 88 -13.35 -15.45 -13.14
N ALA A 89 -13.64 -15.56 -14.43
CA ALA A 89 -14.29 -16.73 -15.03
C ALA A 89 -13.30 -17.77 -15.59
N ASP A 90 -12.04 -17.39 -15.83
CA ASP A 90 -11.00 -18.26 -16.39
C ASP A 90 -9.63 -17.88 -15.82
N LEU A 91 -9.23 -18.57 -14.75
CA LEU A 91 -7.98 -18.29 -14.03
C LEU A 91 -6.72 -18.63 -14.82
N LEU A 92 -6.83 -19.29 -15.99
CA LEU A 92 -5.69 -19.52 -16.88
C LEU A 92 -5.34 -18.27 -17.70
N VAL A 93 -6.24 -17.29 -17.74
CA VAL A 93 -6.02 -15.99 -18.34
C VAL A 93 -5.62 -15.01 -17.24
N PHE A 94 -4.32 -14.84 -17.04
CA PHE A 94 -3.76 -13.96 -16.02
C PHE A 94 -2.50 -13.24 -16.51
N ASP A 95 -2.14 -12.18 -15.80
CA ASP A 95 -0.87 -11.49 -15.92
C ASP A 95 -0.29 -11.16 -14.54
N ILE A 96 1.03 -11.00 -14.47
CA ILE A 96 1.78 -10.71 -13.24
C ILE A 96 2.55 -9.41 -13.45
N SER A 97 2.79 -8.65 -12.38
CA SER A 97 3.64 -7.46 -12.43
C SER A 97 5.01 -7.76 -13.05
N ASP A 98 5.47 -6.86 -13.93
CA ASP A 98 6.71 -7.04 -14.70
C ASP A 98 7.97 -7.09 -13.80
N ALA A 99 7.90 -6.45 -12.64
CA ALA A 99 8.96 -6.40 -11.66
C ALA A 99 8.43 -6.74 -10.27
N VAL A 100 9.35 -7.24 -9.45
CA VAL A 100 9.18 -7.34 -8.01
C VAL A 100 9.25 -5.93 -7.42
N PHE A 101 8.44 -5.67 -6.40
CA PHE A 101 8.46 -4.41 -5.64
C PHE A 101 8.55 -4.69 -4.15
N SER A 102 8.96 -3.67 -3.39
CA SER A 102 9.01 -3.74 -1.93
C SER A 102 7.82 -3.02 -1.32
N VAL A 103 7.27 -3.59 -0.25
CA VAL A 103 6.28 -2.96 0.63
C VAL A 103 6.87 -2.89 2.02
N TYR A 104 6.76 -1.73 2.66
CA TYR A 104 7.15 -1.57 4.05
C TYR A 104 6.05 -0.91 4.87
N GLN A 105 5.95 -1.34 6.11
CA GLN A 105 5.16 -0.69 7.13
C GLN A 105 5.85 0.61 7.54
N CYS A 106 5.05 1.66 7.72
CA CYS A 106 5.54 2.89 8.33
C CYS A 106 5.34 2.75 9.83
N ASP A 107 6.13 1.86 10.42
CA ASP A 107 6.24 1.68 11.86
C ASP A 107 7.69 1.96 12.26
N LEU A 108 8.08 3.23 12.09
CA LEU A 108 9.41 3.70 12.43
C LEU A 108 9.38 4.19 13.86
N GLU A 109 10.17 3.56 14.73
CA GLU A 109 10.39 4.08 16.08
C GLU A 109 10.90 5.53 16.00
N GLY A 110 10.10 6.46 16.50
CA GLY A 110 10.44 7.90 16.49
C GLY A 110 9.79 8.72 15.37
N ASP A 111 9.00 8.13 14.48
CA ASP A 111 8.06 8.88 13.64
C ASP A 111 6.84 9.25 14.50
N VAL A 112 6.87 10.47 15.04
CA VAL A 112 5.80 10.98 15.91
C VAL A 112 4.73 11.67 15.08
N THR A 113 5.08 12.13 13.89
CA THR A 113 4.14 12.80 12.98
C THR A 113 3.27 11.82 12.18
N GLY A 114 3.65 10.54 12.11
CA GLY A 114 2.98 9.53 11.33
C GLY A 114 3.06 9.80 9.83
N ASP A 115 4.15 10.44 9.36
CA ASP A 115 4.36 10.84 7.97
C ASP A 115 5.30 9.91 7.20
N CYS A 116 5.68 8.79 7.82
CA CYS A 116 6.57 7.76 7.30
C CYS A 116 8.03 8.16 7.23
N ARG A 117 8.44 9.17 7.98
CA ARG A 117 9.81 9.67 8.00
C ARG A 117 10.21 9.89 9.44
N VAL A 118 11.49 9.67 9.73
CA VAL A 118 12.10 10.15 10.98
C VAL A 118 12.98 11.31 10.60
N ASN A 119 12.48 12.53 10.83
CA ASN A 119 13.14 13.76 10.44
C ASN A 119 12.96 14.85 11.51
N LEU A 120 13.31 16.09 11.16
CA LEU A 120 13.26 17.19 12.11
C LEU A 120 11.82 17.50 12.56
N ASP A 121 10.81 17.26 11.71
CA ASP A 121 9.42 17.51 12.03
C ASP A 121 8.93 16.65 13.20
N ASP A 122 9.40 15.40 13.31
CA ASP A 122 9.15 14.52 14.45
C ASP A 122 9.78 15.04 15.75
N PHE A 123 11.01 15.52 15.65
CA PHE A 123 11.69 16.12 16.79
C PHE A 123 11.00 17.41 17.23
N VAL A 124 10.51 18.22 16.29
CA VAL A 124 9.79 19.46 16.58
C VAL A 124 8.46 19.17 17.28
N LEU A 125 7.73 18.14 16.86
CA LEU A 125 6.47 17.74 17.51
C LEU A 125 6.70 17.19 18.93
N LEU A 126 7.77 16.42 19.11
CA LEU A 126 8.20 15.96 20.43
C LEU A 126 8.59 17.16 21.32
N ALA A 127 9.43 18.06 20.80
CA ALA A 127 9.95 19.20 21.55
C ALA A 127 8.87 20.25 21.85
N SER A 128 7.88 20.45 20.96
CA SER A 128 6.78 21.39 21.19
C SER A 128 5.97 21.00 22.42
N SER A 129 5.75 19.71 22.67
CA SER A 129 5.07 19.24 23.88
C SER A 129 5.85 19.54 25.17
N TRP A 130 7.19 19.58 25.10
CA TRP A 130 8.06 19.94 26.24
C TRP A 130 8.15 21.45 26.46
N LEU A 131 7.98 22.24 25.39
CA LEU A 131 8.02 23.70 25.41
C LEU A 131 6.70 24.35 25.86
N GLU A 132 5.60 23.60 25.91
CA GLU A 132 4.32 24.07 26.46
C GLU A 132 4.36 24.21 27.99
N CYS A 133 5.28 23.53 28.66
CA CYS A 133 5.41 23.54 30.12
C CYS A 133 6.68 24.28 30.58
N ALA A 134 6.79 25.57 30.23
CA ALA A 134 7.90 26.42 30.68
C ALA A 134 7.73 26.95 32.13
N ASN A 135 6.55 26.79 32.72
CA ASN A 135 6.22 27.24 34.07
C ASN A 135 6.05 26.06 35.03
N PRO A 136 6.89 25.92 36.07
CA PRO A 136 6.79 24.83 37.05
C PRO A 136 5.56 24.88 37.97
N TYR A 137 4.68 25.89 37.82
CA TYR A 137 3.45 26.04 38.60
C TYR A 137 2.17 25.90 37.77
N ASP A 138 2.25 25.52 36.49
CA ASP A 138 1.05 25.29 35.68
C ASP A 138 0.41 23.92 36.02
N ILE A 139 -0.82 23.97 36.54
CA ILE A 139 -1.55 22.79 37.03
C ILE A 139 -2.16 21.94 35.90
N GLY A 140 -2.03 22.37 34.63
CA GLY A 140 -2.47 21.63 33.44
C GLY A 140 -1.40 20.75 32.79
N CYS A 141 -0.15 20.85 33.23
CA CYS A 141 0.97 20.04 32.74
C CYS A 141 1.14 18.79 33.60
N TRP A 142 0.55 17.67 33.18
CA TRP A 142 0.76 16.33 33.77
C TRP A 142 0.93 15.29 32.67
#